data_AF-A0AAD8F4Q8-F1
#
_entry.id   AF-A0AAD8F4Q8-F1
#
_cell.length_a   1.000
_cell.length_b   1.000
_cell.length_c   1.000
_cell.angle_alpha   90.00
_cell.angle_beta   90.00
_cell.angle_gamma   90.00
#
_symmetry.space_group_name_H-M   'P 1'
#
loop_
_entity.id
_entity.type
_entity.pdbx_description
1 polymer ?
#
loop_
_entity_poly.entity_id
_entity_poly.type
_entity_poly.pdbx_seq_one_letter_code
_entity_poly.pdbx_strand_id
1 'polypeptide(L)'
;MNILFDAGWPSTVMVVILLELSSTMSQQSDDCPDGWFEHNGQCYHFYIHSDKNVQEATIYCGQLFSGLVSINNQGEHAFIQNWLDIHDVARQKWFTSGIRDNSGALLWDSSGEGITTDFFPDSQIRDQKLKDPVTGLQINVIVYTFSESLNHYMWSWGQQLVNGPFICELSKSDTWLLYQSQRDYSYGNLDEHPSSWEIGPSITLLSGDTIFYEFGDTITTIVLECQATGNPAPTYRWFRKQNTL
;
A
#
# COMPACT_ATOMS: atom_id res chain seq x y z
N MET A 1 25.53 39.86 36.87
CA MET A 1 25.10 39.11 38.06
C MET A 1 25.26 37.65 37.72
N ASN A 2 26.42 37.08 38.05
CA ASN A 2 26.75 35.68 37.77
C ASN A 2 25.99 34.80 38.77
N ILE A 3 25.13 33.91 38.27
CA ILE A 3 24.50 32.88 39.08
C ILE A 3 25.30 31.60 38.84
N LEU A 4 26.13 31.27 39.84
CA LEU A 4 26.79 29.98 40.00
C LEU A 4 25.71 28.92 40.28
N PHE A 5 25.59 27.92 39.41
CA PHE A 5 24.87 26.68 39.73
C PHE A 5 25.88 25.69 40.32
N ASP A 6 26.08 25.77 41.62
CA ASP A 6 26.67 24.70 42.43
C ASP A 6 25.53 23.97 43.15
N ALA A 7 25.30 22.70 42.79
CA ALA A 7 24.96 21.63 43.71
C ALA A 7 24.75 20.35 42.89
N GLY A 8 25.48 19.30 43.26
CA GLY A 8 25.53 18.03 42.55
C GLY A 8 24.19 17.32 42.51
N TRP A 9 23.83 16.89 41.31
CA TRP A 9 22.76 15.94 41.10
C TRP A 9 23.43 14.57 40.96
N PRO A 10 22.98 13.53 41.70
CA PRO A 10 23.56 12.20 41.57
C PRO A 10 23.39 11.72 40.12
N SER A 11 24.43 11.09 39.57
CA SER A 11 24.51 10.61 38.17
C SER A 11 23.33 9.74 37.73
N THR A 12 22.55 9.24 38.68
CA THR A 12 21.30 8.51 38.47
C THR A 12 20.20 9.36 37.84
N VAL A 13 20.10 10.66 38.16
CA VAL A 13 19.01 11.54 37.65
C VAL A 13 19.19 11.86 36.16
N MET A 14 20.43 11.98 35.67
CA MET A 14 20.70 12.15 34.23
C MET A 14 20.44 10.88 33.41
N VAL A 15 20.61 9.69 34.01
CA VAL A 15 20.31 8.41 33.34
C VAL A 15 18.80 8.18 33.21
N VAL A 16 18.00 8.60 34.19
CA VAL A 16 16.54 8.46 34.15
C VAL A 16 15.93 9.32 33.03
N ILE A 17 16.39 10.56 32.84
CA ILE A 17 15.88 11.44 31.76
C ILE A 17 16.26 10.94 30.36
N LEU A 18 17.42 10.27 30.21
CA LEU A 18 17.81 9.62 28.94
C LEU A 18 17.03 8.31 28.67
N LEU A 19 16.58 7.62 29.72
CA LEU A 19 15.73 6.42 29.59
C LEU A 19 14.27 6.75 29.26
N GLU A 20 13.75 7.92 29.67
CA GLU A 20 12.35 8.30 29.43
C GLU A 20 12.06 8.88 28.03
N LEU A 21 13.08 9.21 27.23
CA LEU A 21 12.91 9.56 25.81
C LEU A 21 12.88 8.35 24.87
N SER A 22 12.94 7.12 25.39
CA SER A 22 13.13 5.89 24.60
C SER A 22 11.88 5.06 24.37
N SER A 23 10.67 5.62 24.45
CA SER A 23 9.47 4.85 24.10
C SER A 23 8.33 5.71 23.56
N THR A 24 8.55 6.36 22.43
CA THR A 24 7.46 6.42 21.44
C THR A 24 7.38 5.05 20.79
N MET A 25 6.63 4.11 21.39
CA MET A 25 6.18 2.93 20.66
C MET A 25 5.21 3.41 19.58
N SER A 26 5.75 3.79 18.43
CA SER A 26 5.00 3.60 17.19
C SER A 26 4.76 2.11 17.10
N GLN A 27 3.50 1.68 17.22
CA GLN A 27 3.11 0.31 16.91
C GLN A 27 3.22 0.15 15.38
N GLN A 28 4.46 0.10 14.87
CA GLN A 28 4.77 -0.50 13.59
C GLN A 28 4.57 -2.00 13.81
N SER A 29 3.47 -2.53 13.29
CA SER A 29 3.37 -3.96 13.09
C SER A 29 4.37 -4.29 11.99
N ASP A 30 5.54 -4.76 12.41
CA ASP A 30 6.58 -5.18 11.47
C ASP A 30 6.15 -6.42 10.69
N ASP A 31 5.10 -7.14 11.09
CA ASP A 31 4.68 -8.36 10.39
C ASP A 31 4.09 -8.08 9.00
N CYS A 32 4.23 -9.07 8.12
CA CYS A 32 3.58 -9.00 6.82
C CYS A 32 2.05 -9.03 6.98
N PRO A 33 1.30 -8.32 6.11
CA PRO A 33 -0.15 -8.30 6.18
C PRO A 33 -0.77 -9.68 5.99
N ASP A 34 -2.02 -9.85 6.43
CA ASP A 34 -2.73 -11.11 6.27
C ASP A 34 -2.78 -11.55 4.79
N GLY A 35 -2.42 -12.81 4.55
CA GLY A 35 -2.31 -13.38 3.19
C GLY A 35 -1.00 -13.08 2.47
N TRP A 36 -0.11 -12.27 3.04
CA TRP A 36 1.24 -12.03 2.52
C TRP A 36 2.26 -12.98 3.15
N PHE A 37 3.25 -13.36 2.37
CA PHE A 37 4.31 -14.27 2.78
C PHE A 37 5.62 -13.52 2.95
N GLU A 38 6.28 -13.70 4.08
CA GLU A 38 7.57 -13.06 4.37
C GLU A 38 8.73 -13.83 3.74
N HIS A 39 9.65 -13.09 3.12
CA HIS A 39 10.99 -13.57 2.81
C HIS A 39 12.00 -12.42 2.89
N ASN A 40 13.04 -12.57 3.74
CA ASN A 40 14.16 -11.63 3.86
C ASN A 40 13.78 -10.15 4.04
N GLY A 41 12.78 -9.86 4.88
CA GLY A 41 12.35 -8.47 5.13
C GLY A 41 11.49 -7.86 4.03
N GLN A 42 11.01 -8.68 3.10
CA GLN A 42 10.01 -8.32 2.10
C GLN A 42 8.77 -9.21 2.28
N CYS A 43 7.62 -8.68 1.91
CA CYS A 43 6.32 -9.34 1.95
C CYS A 43 5.81 -9.55 0.52
N TYR A 44 5.31 -10.74 0.23
CA TYR A 44 4.86 -11.14 -1.11
C TYR A 44 3.42 -11.59 -1.09
N HIS A 45 2.60 -11.13 -2.05
CA HIS A 45 1.24 -11.64 -2.24
C HIS A 45 1.04 -12.15 -3.66
N PHE A 46 0.52 -13.37 -3.75
CA PHE A 46 0.37 -14.10 -5.00
C PHE A 46 -1.10 -14.10 -5.45
N TYR A 47 -1.38 -13.51 -6.60
CA TYR A 47 -2.73 -13.42 -7.15
C TYR A 47 -2.90 -14.41 -8.31
N ILE A 48 -3.27 -15.66 -7.99
CA ILE A 48 -3.43 -16.77 -8.97
C ILE A 48 -4.58 -16.49 -9.95
N HIS A 49 -5.75 -16.12 -9.41
CA HIS A 49 -6.95 -15.89 -10.20
C HIS A 49 -7.16 -14.40 -10.43
N SER A 50 -6.68 -13.91 -11.57
CA SER A 50 -6.77 -12.51 -11.94
C SER A 50 -7.30 -12.30 -13.35
N ASP A 51 -8.09 -11.24 -13.50
CA ASP A 51 -8.57 -10.67 -14.76
C ASP A 51 -7.76 -9.43 -15.19
N LYS A 52 -6.58 -9.21 -14.59
CA LYS A 52 -5.76 -8.03 -14.82
C LYS A 52 -4.64 -8.31 -15.81
N ASN A 53 -4.38 -7.34 -16.68
CA ASN A 53 -3.15 -7.29 -17.45
C ASN A 53 -1.99 -6.69 -16.63
N VAL A 54 -0.78 -6.64 -17.19
CA VAL A 54 0.43 -6.18 -16.46
C VAL A 54 0.28 -4.74 -15.94
N GLN A 55 -0.29 -3.84 -16.73
CA GLN A 55 -0.46 -2.44 -16.35
C GLN A 55 -1.49 -2.31 -15.21
N GLU A 56 -2.60 -3.02 -15.31
CA GLU A 56 -3.62 -3.06 -14.27
C GLU A 56 -3.09 -3.71 -12.97
N ALA A 57 -2.28 -4.75 -13.08
CA ALA A 57 -1.61 -5.39 -11.95
C ALA A 57 -0.61 -4.44 -11.27
N THR A 58 0.13 -3.65 -12.05
CA THR A 58 1.05 -2.62 -11.55
C THR A 58 0.30 -1.58 -10.72
N ILE A 59 -0.80 -1.06 -11.25
CA ILE A 59 -1.67 -0.11 -10.55
C ILE A 59 -2.23 -0.73 -9.28
N TYR A 60 -2.67 -1.98 -9.36
CA TYR A 60 -3.27 -2.69 -8.23
C TYR A 60 -2.27 -2.89 -7.07
N CYS A 61 -1.04 -3.34 -7.35
CA CYS A 61 0.01 -3.40 -6.33
C CYS A 61 0.29 -2.00 -5.75
N GLY A 62 0.33 -0.96 -6.61
CA GLY A 62 0.53 0.42 -6.16
C GLY A 62 -0.55 0.92 -5.18
N GLN A 63 -1.80 0.49 -5.35
CA GLN A 63 -2.89 0.80 -4.41
C GLN A 63 -2.71 0.14 -3.03
N LEU A 64 -1.90 -0.91 -2.95
CA LEU A 64 -1.52 -1.60 -1.73
C LEU A 64 -0.19 -1.10 -1.16
N PHE A 65 0.28 0.07 -1.63
CA PHE A 65 1.59 0.65 -1.29
C PHE A 65 2.77 -0.26 -1.65
N SER A 66 2.55 -1.20 -2.59
CA SER A 66 3.50 -2.21 -3.00
C SER A 66 3.85 -2.06 -4.49
N GLY A 67 4.83 -2.83 -4.96
CA GLY A 67 5.16 -2.94 -6.39
C GLY A 67 4.77 -4.31 -6.96
N LEU A 68 4.78 -4.46 -8.28
CA LEU A 68 4.97 -5.79 -8.86
C LEU A 68 6.36 -6.30 -8.47
N VAL A 69 6.49 -7.62 -8.29
CA VAL A 69 7.70 -8.23 -7.75
C VAL A 69 8.95 -7.97 -8.60
N SER A 70 10.06 -7.71 -7.91
CA SER A 70 11.40 -7.56 -8.46
C SER A 70 12.31 -8.67 -7.95
N ILE A 71 12.65 -9.64 -8.81
CA ILE A 71 13.41 -10.84 -8.41
C ILE A 71 14.92 -10.56 -8.47
N ASN A 72 15.44 -9.99 -7.39
CA ASN A 72 16.77 -9.36 -7.34
C ASN A 72 17.91 -10.32 -6.98
N ASN A 73 17.61 -11.48 -6.38
CA ASN A 73 18.65 -12.40 -5.92
C ASN A 73 18.20 -13.87 -5.99
N GLN A 74 19.16 -14.77 -5.83
CA GLN A 74 18.93 -16.22 -5.90
C GLN A 74 18.00 -16.74 -4.79
N GLY A 75 18.06 -16.14 -3.59
CA GLY A 75 17.23 -16.56 -2.47
C GLY A 75 15.75 -16.27 -2.72
N GLU A 76 15.45 -15.06 -3.19
CA GLU A 76 14.12 -14.64 -3.60
C GLU A 76 13.58 -15.46 -4.78
N HIS A 77 14.42 -15.70 -5.78
CA HIS A 77 14.08 -16.59 -6.89
C HIS A 77 13.66 -17.98 -6.39
N ALA A 78 14.46 -18.60 -5.51
CA ALA A 78 14.15 -19.92 -4.96
C ALA A 78 12.89 -19.93 -4.08
N PHE A 79 12.66 -18.86 -3.30
CA PHE A 79 11.45 -18.69 -2.50
C PHE A 79 10.18 -18.68 -3.38
N ILE A 80 10.18 -17.87 -4.44
CA ILE A 80 9.06 -17.77 -5.37
C ILE A 80 8.85 -19.10 -6.11
N GLN A 81 9.90 -19.78 -6.57
CA GLN A 81 9.79 -21.11 -7.19
C GLN A 81 9.10 -22.10 -6.27
N ASN A 82 9.58 -22.23 -5.04
CA ASN A 82 9.05 -23.19 -4.10
C ASN A 82 7.57 -22.92 -3.79
N TRP A 83 7.17 -21.66 -3.71
CA TRP A 83 5.76 -21.31 -3.55
C TRP A 83 4.93 -21.75 -4.78
N LEU A 84 5.41 -21.46 -5.99
CA LEU A 84 4.71 -21.76 -7.24
C LEU A 84 4.64 -23.27 -7.54
N ASP A 85 5.69 -24.03 -7.24
CA ASP A 85 5.70 -25.49 -7.43
C ASP A 85 4.59 -26.21 -6.65
N ILE A 86 4.16 -25.62 -5.53
CA ILE A 86 3.10 -26.16 -4.67
C ILE A 86 1.71 -25.65 -5.11
N HIS A 87 1.61 -24.36 -5.48
CA HIS A 87 0.32 -23.68 -5.61
C HIS A 87 -0.13 -23.46 -7.06
N ASP A 88 0.78 -23.39 -8.03
CA ASP A 88 0.47 -23.14 -9.44
C ASP A 88 0.43 -24.45 -10.26
N VAL A 89 -0.59 -25.26 -9.99
CA VAL A 89 -0.84 -26.51 -10.71
C VAL A 89 -1.02 -26.29 -12.22
N ALA A 90 -1.53 -25.12 -12.61
CA ALA A 90 -1.80 -24.78 -14.00
C ALA A 90 -0.56 -24.27 -14.76
N ARG A 91 0.59 -24.09 -14.07
CA ARG A 91 1.86 -23.63 -14.66
C ARG A 91 1.67 -22.35 -15.48
N GLN A 92 0.98 -21.39 -14.88
CA GLN A 92 0.61 -20.13 -15.51
C GLN A 92 1.84 -19.23 -15.76
N LYS A 93 1.64 -18.15 -16.52
CA LYS A 93 2.64 -17.09 -16.74
C LYS A 93 2.38 -15.95 -15.76
N TRP A 94 3.29 -15.73 -14.83
CA TRP A 94 3.15 -14.76 -13.76
C TRP A 94 3.83 -13.45 -14.10
N PHE A 95 3.15 -12.33 -13.84
CA PHE A 95 3.70 -11.00 -14.10
C PHE A 95 4.66 -10.57 -13.00
N THR A 96 5.74 -9.92 -13.43
CA THR A 96 6.76 -9.27 -12.61
C THR A 96 6.88 -7.81 -13.04
N SER A 97 7.63 -6.99 -12.29
CA SER A 97 7.91 -5.61 -12.71
C SER A 97 9.01 -5.50 -13.77
N GLY A 98 9.61 -6.61 -14.20
CA GLY A 98 10.78 -6.58 -15.08
C GLY A 98 10.40 -6.15 -16.49
N ILE A 99 11.14 -5.20 -17.05
CA ILE A 99 10.92 -4.74 -18.43
C ILE A 99 12.24 -4.60 -19.19
N ARG A 100 12.14 -4.68 -20.51
CA ARG A 100 13.15 -4.17 -21.43
C ARG A 100 12.71 -2.79 -21.91
N ASP A 101 13.52 -1.78 -21.63
CA ASP A 101 13.26 -0.41 -22.04
C ASP A 101 13.59 -0.17 -23.53
N ASN A 102 13.38 1.06 -23.98
CA ASN A 102 13.67 1.47 -25.36
C ASN A 102 15.17 1.48 -25.69
N SER A 103 16.04 1.60 -24.69
CA SER A 103 17.50 1.50 -24.87
C SER A 103 17.97 0.04 -25.02
N GLY A 104 17.12 -0.91 -24.63
CA GLY A 104 17.40 -2.34 -24.60
C GLY A 104 17.91 -2.82 -23.25
N ALA A 105 18.07 -1.94 -22.27
CA ALA A 105 18.42 -2.26 -20.90
C ALA A 105 17.27 -2.99 -20.18
N LEU A 106 17.64 -3.85 -19.24
CA LEU A 106 16.70 -4.55 -18.37
C LEU A 106 16.61 -3.80 -17.04
N LEU A 107 15.40 -3.50 -16.60
CA LEU A 107 15.14 -2.81 -15.33
C LEU A 107 13.85 -3.30 -14.68
N TRP A 108 13.77 -3.14 -13.37
CA TRP A 108 12.55 -3.35 -12.59
C TRP A 108 11.74 -2.06 -12.57
N ASP A 109 10.55 -2.06 -13.16
CA ASP A 109 9.69 -0.87 -13.24
C ASP A 109 9.23 -0.38 -11.86
N SER A 110 9.07 -1.30 -10.89
CA SER A 110 8.64 -0.97 -9.53
C SER A 110 9.71 -0.23 -8.70
N SER A 111 10.98 -0.62 -8.81
CA SER A 111 12.09 0.02 -8.07
C SER A 111 12.87 1.04 -8.90
N GLY A 112 12.76 0.99 -10.23
CA GLY A 112 13.57 1.76 -11.17
C GLY A 112 15.02 1.26 -11.29
N GLU A 113 15.36 0.14 -10.65
CA GLU A 113 16.73 -0.40 -10.62
C GLU A 113 17.04 -1.23 -11.87
N GLY A 114 18.30 -1.18 -12.32
CA GLY A 114 18.78 -2.05 -13.39
C GLY A 114 18.87 -3.50 -12.93
N ILE A 115 18.46 -4.43 -13.79
CA ILE A 115 18.50 -5.87 -13.50
C ILE A 115 19.95 -6.37 -13.65
N THR A 116 20.53 -6.86 -12.55
CA THR A 116 21.90 -7.42 -12.53
C THR A 116 21.93 -8.95 -12.51
N THR A 117 20.82 -9.59 -12.15
CA THR A 117 20.65 -11.05 -12.18
C THR A 117 20.14 -11.52 -13.53
N ASP A 118 20.31 -12.80 -13.83
CA ASP A 118 19.80 -13.39 -15.07
C ASP A 118 19.23 -14.78 -14.78
N PHE A 119 17.89 -14.85 -14.74
CA PHE A 119 17.15 -16.10 -14.59
C PHE A 119 16.43 -16.51 -15.87
N PHE A 120 16.86 -16.02 -17.04
CA PHE A 120 16.43 -16.59 -18.31
C PHE A 120 17.06 -17.97 -18.51
N PRO A 121 16.37 -18.91 -19.18
CA PRO A 121 16.91 -20.24 -19.48
C PRO A 121 18.16 -20.19 -20.37
N ASP A 122 18.25 -19.21 -21.28
CA ASP A 122 19.42 -18.98 -22.10
C ASP A 122 19.48 -17.54 -22.63
N SER A 123 20.69 -17.11 -23.04
CA SER A 123 20.95 -15.76 -23.54
C SER A 123 20.25 -15.41 -24.86
N GLN A 124 19.98 -16.38 -25.73
CA GLN A 124 19.25 -16.17 -26.98
C GLN A 124 17.78 -15.86 -26.71
N ILE A 125 17.14 -16.53 -25.75
CA ILE A 125 15.78 -16.18 -25.29
C ILE A 125 15.79 -14.79 -24.67
N ARG A 126 16.75 -14.51 -23.77
CA ARG A 126 16.89 -13.19 -23.18
C ARG A 126 16.98 -12.11 -24.26
N ASP A 127 17.91 -12.24 -25.21
CA ASP A 127 18.23 -11.19 -26.18
C ASP A 127 17.25 -11.09 -27.35
N GLN A 128 16.26 -11.98 -27.41
CA GLN A 128 15.24 -11.98 -28.45
C GLN A 128 14.37 -10.71 -28.38
N LYS A 129 14.08 -10.13 -29.56
CA LYS A 129 13.13 -9.03 -29.72
C LYS A 129 11.85 -9.54 -30.35
N LEU A 130 10.79 -9.58 -29.55
CA LEU A 130 9.50 -10.13 -29.93
C LEU A 130 8.45 -9.03 -30.12
N LYS A 131 7.51 -9.28 -31.04
CA LYS A 131 6.32 -8.46 -31.23
C LYS A 131 5.09 -9.33 -31.21
N ASP A 132 4.05 -8.82 -30.59
CA ASP A 132 2.75 -9.44 -30.59
C ASP A 132 2.19 -9.44 -32.03
N PRO A 133 1.78 -10.60 -32.58
CA PRO A 133 1.36 -10.70 -33.97
C PRO A 133 0.01 -10.04 -34.26
N VAL A 134 -0.80 -9.76 -33.23
CA VAL A 134 -2.14 -9.19 -33.37
C VAL A 134 -2.10 -7.68 -33.22
N THR A 135 -1.44 -7.19 -32.17
CA THR A 135 -1.39 -5.77 -31.78
C THR A 135 -0.16 -5.05 -32.32
N GLY A 136 0.89 -5.78 -32.71
CA GLY A 136 2.17 -5.21 -33.14
C GLY A 136 3.02 -4.61 -32.02
N LEU A 137 2.56 -4.69 -30.77
CA LEU A 137 3.27 -4.20 -29.59
C LEU A 137 4.50 -5.04 -29.29
N GLN A 138 5.51 -4.42 -28.67
CA GLN A 138 6.69 -5.15 -28.24
C GLN A 138 6.34 -6.06 -27.06
N ILE A 139 6.83 -7.30 -27.10
CA ILE A 139 6.77 -8.23 -25.96
C ILE A 139 8.06 -8.02 -25.18
N ASN A 140 8.01 -7.12 -24.21
CA ASN A 140 9.17 -6.61 -23.48
C ASN A 140 8.99 -6.66 -21.96
N VAL A 141 7.98 -7.37 -21.45
CA VAL A 141 7.79 -7.61 -20.02
C VAL A 141 8.41 -8.96 -19.66
N ILE A 142 9.17 -9.00 -18.58
CA ILE A 142 9.68 -10.23 -17.99
C ILE A 142 8.56 -10.88 -17.20
N VAL A 143 8.28 -12.14 -17.52
CA VAL A 143 7.30 -12.96 -16.83
C VAL A 143 7.97 -14.21 -16.27
N TYR A 144 7.40 -14.73 -15.19
CA TYR A 144 7.80 -15.99 -14.59
C TYR A 144 6.98 -17.13 -15.20
N THR A 145 7.63 -18.14 -15.76
CA THR A 145 6.96 -19.24 -16.46
C THR A 145 7.64 -20.57 -16.20
N PHE A 146 6.86 -21.64 -16.10
CA PHE A 146 7.41 -22.99 -15.89
C PHE A 146 8.15 -23.48 -17.14
N SER A 147 9.41 -23.91 -16.97
CA SER A 147 10.19 -24.55 -18.02
C SER A 147 10.07 -26.07 -17.91
N GLU A 148 9.44 -26.71 -18.89
CA GLU A 148 9.31 -28.18 -18.92
C GLU A 148 10.66 -28.90 -19.04
N SER A 149 11.63 -28.33 -19.77
CA SER A 149 12.93 -28.94 -19.97
C SER A 149 13.80 -28.88 -18.72
N LEU A 150 13.67 -27.82 -17.93
CA LEU A 150 14.46 -27.59 -16.72
C LEU A 150 13.71 -27.97 -15.44
N ASN A 151 12.41 -28.24 -15.55
CA ASN A 151 11.50 -28.64 -14.47
C ASN A 151 11.50 -27.64 -13.30
N HIS A 152 11.51 -26.34 -13.61
CA HIS A 152 11.34 -25.26 -12.64
C HIS A 152 10.95 -23.96 -13.36
N TYR A 153 10.48 -22.96 -12.61
CA TYR A 153 10.12 -21.65 -13.17
C TYR A 153 11.35 -20.81 -13.52
N MET A 154 11.29 -20.13 -14.66
CA MET A 154 12.33 -19.23 -15.16
C MET A 154 11.73 -17.95 -15.74
N TRP A 155 12.61 -16.98 -16.05
CA TRP A 155 12.21 -15.79 -16.79
C TRP A 155 11.93 -16.10 -18.26
N SER A 156 10.94 -15.39 -18.80
CA SER A 156 10.62 -15.37 -20.22
C SER A 156 9.99 -14.03 -20.58
N TRP A 157 9.64 -13.86 -21.85
CA TRP A 157 8.99 -12.65 -22.35
C TRP A 157 7.46 -12.82 -22.38
N GLY A 158 6.75 -11.83 -21.85
CA GLY A 158 5.29 -11.79 -21.76
C GLY A 158 4.65 -10.61 -22.49
N GLN A 159 3.41 -10.80 -22.90
CA GLN A 159 2.58 -9.79 -23.56
C GLN A 159 1.98 -8.84 -22.52
N GLN A 160 1.90 -7.54 -22.86
CA GLN A 160 1.40 -6.51 -21.94
C GLN A 160 -0.12 -6.53 -21.75
N LEU A 161 -0.88 -6.86 -22.80
CA LEU A 161 -2.34 -6.75 -22.84
C LEU A 161 -3.08 -8.08 -22.60
N VAL A 162 -2.38 -9.06 -22.04
CA VAL A 162 -2.96 -10.35 -21.69
C VAL A 162 -3.19 -10.40 -20.19
N ASN A 163 -4.34 -10.93 -19.79
CA ASN A 163 -4.68 -11.10 -18.39
C ASN A 163 -3.95 -12.30 -17.81
N GLY A 164 -3.51 -12.21 -16.57
CA GLY A 164 -2.74 -13.29 -15.96
C GLY A 164 -2.45 -13.06 -14.48
N PRO A 165 -1.94 -14.10 -13.81
CA PRO A 165 -1.56 -14.00 -12.41
C PRO A 165 -0.36 -13.08 -12.23
N PHE A 166 -0.22 -12.53 -11.04
CA PHE A 166 0.86 -11.61 -10.72
C PHE A 166 1.25 -11.69 -9.24
N ILE A 167 2.43 -11.17 -8.92
CA ILE A 167 2.97 -11.17 -7.57
C ILE A 167 3.24 -9.73 -7.18
N CYS A 168 2.66 -9.29 -6.07
CA CYS A 168 3.00 -8.01 -5.45
C CYS A 168 4.10 -8.21 -4.41
N GLU A 169 4.96 -7.21 -4.25
CA GLU A 169 6.06 -7.15 -3.29
C GLU A 169 6.00 -5.82 -2.52
N LEU A 170 6.04 -5.92 -1.19
CA LEU A 170 6.00 -4.79 -0.25
C LEU A 170 7.18 -4.92 0.73
N SER A 171 7.88 -3.82 1.03
CA SER A 171 8.90 -3.87 2.06
C SER A 171 8.29 -4.08 3.44
N LYS A 172 8.88 -4.96 4.26
CA LYS A 172 8.39 -5.24 5.61
C LYS A 172 8.40 -3.98 6.48
N SER A 173 9.33 -3.04 6.25
CA SER A 173 9.36 -1.75 6.94
C SER A 173 8.26 -0.77 6.51
N ASP A 174 7.54 -1.07 5.42
CA ASP A 174 6.50 -0.21 4.85
C ASP A 174 5.09 -0.78 5.06
N THR A 175 4.96 -1.95 5.70
CA THR A 175 3.66 -2.59 5.99
C THR A 175 2.72 -1.70 6.79
N TRP A 176 3.27 -0.84 7.64
CA TRP A 176 2.51 0.15 8.40
C TRP A 176 1.67 1.09 7.52
N LEU A 177 2.08 1.36 6.27
CA LEU A 177 1.28 2.17 5.33
C LEU A 177 -0.05 1.49 5.03
N LEU A 178 0.01 0.18 4.76
CA LEU A 178 -1.18 -0.62 4.52
C LEU A 178 -2.05 -0.68 5.77
N TYR A 179 -1.46 -0.99 6.93
CA TYR A 179 -2.22 -1.03 8.18
C TYR A 179 -2.89 0.30 8.49
N GLN A 180 -2.17 1.43 8.36
CA GLN A 180 -2.75 2.75 8.55
C GLN A 180 -3.91 3.05 7.59
N SER A 181 -3.80 2.63 6.32
CA SER A 181 -4.88 2.81 5.35
C SER A 181 -6.13 1.97 5.67
N GLN A 182 -5.96 0.85 6.37
CA GLN A 182 -7.03 -0.06 6.76
C GLN A 182 -7.58 0.20 8.17
N ARG A 183 -6.99 1.14 8.93
CA ARG A 183 -7.49 1.48 10.27
C ARG A 183 -8.91 2.00 10.16
N ASP A 184 -9.84 1.19 10.61
CA ASP A 184 -11.19 1.61 10.89
C ASP A 184 -11.26 2.20 12.32
N TYR A 185 -12.46 2.57 12.70
CA TYR A 185 -12.79 3.14 14.01
C TYR A 185 -12.66 2.12 15.15
N SER A 186 -12.36 0.84 14.86
CA SER A 186 -12.06 -0.17 15.89
C SER A 186 -10.62 -0.09 16.39
N TYR A 187 -9.71 0.52 15.64
CA TYR A 187 -8.28 0.51 15.97
C TYR A 187 -8.00 1.29 17.27
N GLY A 188 -7.44 0.60 18.27
CA GLY A 188 -7.15 1.17 19.59
C GLY A 188 -8.31 1.11 20.58
N ASN A 189 -9.48 0.59 20.18
CA ASN A 189 -10.58 0.29 21.10
C ASN A 189 -10.35 -1.09 21.73
N LEU A 190 -10.46 -1.16 23.06
CA LEU A 190 -10.37 -2.42 23.82
C LEU A 190 -11.66 -3.25 23.77
N ASP A 191 -12.74 -2.68 23.22
CA ASP A 191 -14.05 -3.29 23.14
C ASP A 191 -14.30 -3.82 21.72
N GLU A 192 -14.67 -5.08 21.59
CA GLU A 192 -14.94 -5.72 20.30
C GLU A 192 -16.34 -5.40 19.76
N HIS A 193 -17.20 -4.72 20.53
CA HIS A 193 -18.57 -4.38 20.11
C HIS A 193 -18.60 -3.13 19.22
N PRO A 194 -19.00 -3.23 17.93
CA PRO A 194 -18.93 -2.09 17.00
C PRO A 194 -19.73 -0.86 17.41
N SER A 195 -20.78 -1.06 18.20
CA SER A 195 -21.69 -0.02 18.68
C SER A 195 -21.13 0.82 19.83
N SER A 196 -20.07 0.37 20.52
CA SER A 196 -19.47 1.08 21.64
C SER A 196 -18.24 1.89 21.24
N TRP A 197 -17.74 1.71 20.01
CA TRP A 197 -16.57 2.43 19.50
C TRP A 197 -16.80 3.94 19.49
N GLU A 198 -15.80 4.69 19.93
CA GLU A 198 -15.82 6.14 19.88
C GLU A 198 -15.64 6.59 18.44
N ILE A 199 -16.65 7.26 17.88
CA ILE A 199 -16.68 7.71 16.49
C ILE A 199 -16.96 9.20 16.48
N GLY A 200 -16.11 9.94 15.75
CA GLY A 200 -16.28 11.37 15.55
C GLY A 200 -17.64 11.73 14.92
N PRO A 201 -18.11 12.96 15.12
CA PRO A 201 -19.41 13.39 14.61
C PRO A 201 -19.43 13.44 13.08
N SER A 202 -20.36 12.72 12.46
CA SER A 202 -20.63 12.74 11.02
C SER A 202 -21.97 13.43 10.75
N ILE A 203 -21.96 14.47 9.92
CA ILE A 203 -23.18 15.20 9.57
C ILE A 203 -23.99 14.35 8.58
N THR A 204 -25.17 13.89 9.00
CA THR A 204 -26.08 13.11 8.16
C THR A 204 -27.12 13.98 7.47
N LEU A 205 -27.41 15.15 8.03
CA LEU A 205 -28.32 16.14 7.45
C LEU A 205 -27.82 17.54 7.77
N LEU A 206 -27.76 18.40 6.76
CA LEU A 206 -27.52 19.82 6.93
C LEU A 206 -28.47 20.58 6.01
N SER A 207 -29.21 21.54 6.57
CA SER A 207 -30.06 22.43 5.80
C SER A 207 -29.25 23.24 4.81
N GLY A 208 -29.74 23.35 3.57
CA GLY A 208 -29.10 24.15 2.53
C GLY A 208 -29.24 25.66 2.74
N ASP A 209 -28.52 26.42 1.91
CA ASP A 209 -28.56 27.88 1.91
C ASP A 209 -30.00 28.38 1.71
N THR A 210 -30.50 29.15 2.68
CA THR A 210 -31.89 29.64 2.70
C THR A 210 -31.91 31.16 2.74
N ILE A 211 -32.62 31.77 1.78
CA ILE A 211 -32.87 33.22 1.76
C ILE A 211 -34.16 33.50 2.52
N PHE A 212 -34.09 34.37 3.51
CA PHE A 212 -35.26 34.92 4.21
C PHE A 212 -35.27 36.44 4.07
N TYR A 213 -36.45 37.02 4.11
CA TYR A 213 -36.67 38.46 4.02
C TYR A 213 -37.52 38.95 5.19
N GLU A 214 -37.26 40.19 5.56
CA GLU A 214 -38.00 40.96 6.56
C GLU A 214 -38.60 42.17 5.83
N PHE A 215 -39.93 42.30 5.85
CA PHE A 215 -40.65 43.40 5.20
C PHE A 215 -41.69 44.00 6.14
N GLY A 216 -41.44 45.22 6.62
CA GLY A 216 -42.25 45.86 7.66
C GLY A 216 -42.24 45.01 8.93
N ASP A 217 -43.42 44.63 9.43
CA ASP A 217 -43.58 43.71 10.57
C ASP A 217 -43.63 42.23 10.18
N THR A 218 -43.47 41.88 8.89
CA THR A 218 -43.54 40.48 8.42
C THR A 218 -42.14 39.89 8.29
N ILE A 219 -41.83 38.90 9.14
CA ILE A 219 -40.58 38.14 9.09
C ILE A 219 -40.88 36.74 8.56
N THR A 220 -40.11 36.28 7.58
CA THR A 220 -40.14 34.87 7.16
C THR A 220 -39.41 34.00 8.18
N THR A 221 -40.16 33.14 8.89
CA THR A 221 -39.57 32.16 9.81
C THR A 221 -38.85 31.07 9.03
N ILE A 222 -37.57 30.85 9.34
CA ILE A 222 -36.79 29.72 8.83
C ILE A 222 -36.43 28.76 9.96
N VAL A 223 -36.40 27.47 9.66
CA VAL A 223 -35.93 26.43 10.57
C VAL A 223 -34.71 25.79 9.93
N LEU A 224 -33.56 25.89 10.60
CA LEU A 224 -32.32 25.25 10.18
C LEU A 224 -32.17 23.95 10.96
N GLU A 225 -32.05 22.85 10.23
CA GLU A 225 -31.83 21.51 10.74
C GLU A 225 -30.40 21.05 10.45
N CYS A 226 -29.74 20.51 11.48
CA CYS A 226 -28.48 19.80 11.37
C CYS A 226 -28.58 18.52 12.21
N GLN A 227 -28.43 17.37 11.57
CA GLN A 227 -28.36 16.08 12.23
C GLN A 227 -26.95 15.54 12.06
N ALA A 228 -26.40 15.04 13.16
CA ALA A 228 -25.13 14.33 13.15
C ALA A 228 -25.26 13.03 13.93
N THR A 229 -24.51 12.01 13.51
CA THR A 229 -24.31 10.76 14.24
C THR A 229 -22.90 10.73 14.79
N GLY A 230 -22.68 10.02 15.90
CA GLY A 230 -21.39 9.93 16.56
C GLY A 230 -21.53 9.25 17.92
N ASN A 231 -20.42 8.76 18.46
CA ASN A 231 -20.36 8.17 19.79
C ASN A 231 -19.16 8.77 20.54
N PRO A 232 -19.36 9.53 21.63
CA PRO A 232 -20.65 9.87 22.24
C PRO A 232 -21.52 10.77 21.35
N ALA A 233 -22.81 10.87 21.67
CA ALA A 233 -23.78 11.61 20.86
C ALA A 233 -23.30 13.06 20.60
N PRO A 234 -23.27 13.50 19.33
CA PRO A 234 -22.73 14.81 18.96
C PRO A 234 -23.54 15.96 19.55
N THR A 235 -22.83 17.03 19.90
CA THR A 235 -23.44 18.32 20.25
C THR A 235 -23.03 19.36 19.22
N TYR A 236 -23.97 20.22 18.83
CA TYR A 236 -23.73 21.26 17.83
C TYR A 236 -24.00 22.65 18.41
N ARG A 237 -23.31 23.65 17.87
CA ARG A 237 -23.52 25.07 18.18
C ARG A 237 -23.61 25.85 16.88
N TRP A 238 -24.62 26.69 16.76
CA TRP A 238 -24.81 27.58 15.62
C TRP A 238 -24.14 28.92 15.90
N PHE A 239 -23.35 29.41 14.93
CA PHE A 239 -22.71 30.71 15.01
C PHE A 239 -23.22 31.62 13.91
N ARG A 240 -23.59 32.84 14.27
CA ARG A 240 -23.86 33.90 13.30
C ARG A 240 -22.54 34.54 12.91
N LYS A 241 -22.12 34.40 11.64
CA LYS A 241 -20.96 35.13 11.12
C LYS A 241 -21.29 36.62 11.07
N GLN A 242 -20.59 37.44 11.86
CA GLN A 242 -20.65 38.89 11.71
C GLN A 242 -19.83 39.27 10.48
N ASN A 243 -20.43 39.96 9.52
CA ASN A 243 -19.67 40.61 8.46
C ASN A 243 -18.94 41.81 9.09
N THR A 244 -17.65 41.66 9.32
CA THR A 244 -16.76 42.81 9.51
C THR A 244 -16.60 43.48 8.16
N LEU A 245 -17.11 44.70 8.05
CA LEU A 245 -16.83 45.63 6.96
C LEU A 245 -15.45 46.26 7.16
#